data_AF-A0A2V7I263-F1
#
_entry.id   AF-A0A2V7I263-F1
#
_cell.length_a   1.000
_cell.length_b   1.000
_cell.length_c   1.000
_cell.angle_alpha   90.00
_cell.angle_beta   90.00
_cell.angle_gamma   90.00
#
_symmetry.space_group_name_H-M   'P 1'
#
loop_
_entity.id
_entity.type
_entity.pdbx_description
1 polymer ?
#
loop_
_entity_poly.entity_id
_entity_poly.type
_entity_poly.pdbx_seq_one_letter_code
_entity_poly.pdbx_strand_id
1 'polypeptide(L)'
;VATYSNYQLISQRGYGPGWLMVGDAFGFVDPMLSPGVFLALRSAELVAGVLTPFLRRPGTPAPAELAAALGSYARVQTAMLAAWSDLVAYLYDGRMLALLRAGRAWVEDGSSVFKSAAQRHIERHIALQATGMGTTARYSRGLLRVLGRHGLRGISPAELAIR
;
A
#
# COMPACT_ATOMS: atom_id res chain seq x y z
N VAL A 1 -31.43 3.46 4.91
CA VAL A 1 -30.11 3.41 4.25
C VAL A 1 -29.19 2.60 5.15
N ALA A 2 -28.55 1.54 4.64
CA ALA A 2 -27.59 0.79 5.43
C ALA A 2 -26.30 1.60 5.59
N THR A 3 -25.87 1.81 6.83
CA THR A 3 -24.66 2.57 7.15
C THR A 3 -23.59 1.58 7.62
N TYR A 4 -22.55 1.38 6.82
CA TYR A 4 -21.43 0.53 7.19
C TYR A 4 -20.44 1.35 8.03
N SER A 5 -20.14 0.88 9.23
CA SER A 5 -19.12 1.46 10.13
C SER A 5 -18.10 0.37 10.50
N ASN A 6 -16.88 0.76 10.88
CA ASN A 6 -15.78 -0.17 11.24
C ASN A 6 -15.51 -1.27 10.20
N TYR A 7 -15.51 -0.91 8.91
CA TYR A 7 -15.23 -1.85 7.82
C TYR A 7 -13.73 -2.15 7.64
N GLN A 8 -12.85 -1.43 8.34
CA GLN A 8 -11.41 -1.66 8.29
C GLN A 8 -11.04 -2.81 9.25
N LEU A 9 -10.44 -3.88 8.72
CA LEU A 9 -10.03 -5.04 9.49
C LEU A 9 -8.87 -5.75 8.79
N ILE A 10 -7.81 -6.07 9.54
CA ILE A 10 -6.74 -6.97 9.06
C ILE A 10 -6.71 -8.19 9.96
N SER A 11 -6.85 -9.38 9.37
CA SER A 11 -6.80 -10.64 10.11
C SER A 11 -5.40 -10.90 10.66
N GLN A 12 -5.33 -11.36 11.91
CA GLN A 12 -4.05 -11.73 12.54
C GLN A 12 -3.42 -12.99 11.92
N ARG A 13 -4.24 -13.85 11.31
CA ARG A 13 -3.81 -15.12 10.70
C ARG A 13 -4.50 -15.34 9.37
N GLY A 14 -3.72 -15.45 8.30
CA GLY A 14 -4.20 -15.58 6.92
C GLY A 14 -4.42 -16.99 6.39
N TYR A 15 -4.01 -18.03 7.11
CA TYR A 15 -4.01 -19.41 6.62
C TYR A 15 -3.96 -20.44 7.75
N GLY A 16 -4.37 -21.67 7.46
CA GLY A 16 -4.28 -22.81 8.36
C GLY A 16 -4.49 -24.14 7.65
N PRO A 17 -4.61 -25.25 8.41
CA PRO A 17 -4.84 -26.56 7.82
C PRO A 17 -6.12 -26.57 6.97
N GLY A 18 -5.97 -26.75 5.65
CA GLY A 18 -7.10 -26.82 4.71
C GLY A 18 -7.75 -25.49 4.33
N TRP A 19 -7.21 -24.34 4.77
CA TRP A 19 -7.80 -23.04 4.43
C TRP A 19 -6.75 -21.94 4.28
N LEU A 20 -7.08 -20.93 3.49
CA LEU A 20 -6.32 -19.69 3.33
C LEU A 20 -7.26 -18.54 2.97
N MET A 21 -6.84 -17.32 3.26
CA MET A 21 -7.57 -16.10 2.93
C MET A 21 -6.84 -15.32 1.83
N VAL A 22 -7.59 -14.69 0.95
CA VAL A 22 -7.12 -13.80 -0.13
C VAL A 22 -7.97 -12.54 -0.19
N GLY A 23 -7.40 -11.46 -0.71
CA GLY A 23 -8.07 -10.16 -0.83
C GLY A 23 -8.68 -9.69 0.49
N ASP A 24 -9.92 -9.20 0.41
CA ASP A 24 -10.65 -8.64 1.54
C ASP A 24 -10.91 -9.65 2.67
N ALA A 25 -10.89 -10.96 2.38
CA ALA A 25 -10.97 -11.98 3.43
C ALA A 25 -9.72 -11.95 4.34
N PHE A 26 -8.55 -11.62 3.79
CA PHE A 26 -7.34 -11.44 4.59
C PHE A 26 -7.40 -10.11 5.35
N GLY A 27 -7.72 -9.03 4.64
CA GLY A 27 -7.91 -7.74 5.28
C GLY A 27 -8.31 -6.65 4.31
N PHE A 28 -9.07 -5.70 4.85
CA PHE A 28 -9.53 -4.50 4.20
C PHE A 28 -9.10 -3.29 5.03
N VAL A 29 -8.70 -2.20 4.36
CA VAL A 29 -8.30 -0.96 5.03
C VAL A 29 -9.25 0.14 4.63
N ASP A 30 -9.05 0.77 3.48
CA ASP A 30 -9.82 1.94 3.06
C ASP A 30 -9.91 1.97 1.54
N PRO A 31 -11.11 2.29 0.97
CA PRO A 31 -11.29 2.33 -0.48
C PRO A 31 -10.72 3.60 -1.13
N MET A 32 -10.29 4.62 -0.38
CA MET A 32 -9.64 5.81 -0.92
C MET A 32 -8.46 5.41 -1.77
N LEU A 33 -8.33 5.94 -2.99
CA LEU A 33 -7.30 5.56 -3.99
C LEU A 33 -7.49 4.17 -4.65
N SER A 34 -8.63 3.50 -4.45
CA SER A 34 -9.07 2.28 -5.17
C SER A 34 -8.10 1.08 -5.16
N PRO A 35 -7.53 0.67 -4.01
CA PRO A 35 -6.51 -0.38 -3.93
C PRO A 35 -7.09 -1.80 -4.00
N GLY A 36 -8.37 -1.98 -3.67
CA GLY A 36 -8.91 -3.27 -3.23
C GLY A 36 -8.76 -4.35 -4.29
N VAL A 37 -9.10 -4.01 -5.54
CA VAL A 37 -8.96 -4.94 -6.68
C VAL A 37 -7.50 -5.32 -6.92
N PHE A 38 -6.57 -4.36 -6.85
CA PHE A 38 -5.15 -4.65 -6.98
C PHE A 38 -4.67 -5.59 -5.86
N LEU A 39 -5.00 -5.29 -4.61
CA LEU A 39 -4.62 -6.12 -3.46
C LEU A 39 -5.20 -7.53 -3.56
N ALA A 40 -6.46 -7.66 -3.99
CA ALA A 40 -7.11 -8.95 -4.20
C ALA A 40 -6.42 -9.77 -5.31
N LEU A 41 -6.23 -9.20 -6.50
CA LEU A 41 -5.58 -9.88 -7.62
C LEU A 41 -4.14 -10.25 -7.30
N ARG A 42 -3.38 -9.34 -6.69
CA ARG A 42 -2.00 -9.61 -6.28
C ARG A 42 -1.94 -10.72 -5.23
N SER A 43 -2.87 -10.74 -4.28
CA SER A 43 -2.94 -11.82 -3.29
C SER A 43 -3.22 -13.18 -3.94
N ALA A 44 -4.12 -13.24 -4.92
CA ALA A 44 -4.44 -14.45 -5.66
C ALA A 44 -3.24 -14.94 -6.48
N GLU A 45 -2.53 -14.03 -7.16
CA GLU A 45 -1.31 -14.34 -7.91
C GLU A 45 -0.21 -14.93 -7.00
N LEU A 46 0.03 -14.32 -5.84
CA LEU A 46 1.01 -14.80 -4.87
C LEU A 46 0.65 -16.20 -4.34
N VAL A 47 -0.61 -16.42 -3.99
CA VAL A 47 -1.08 -17.74 -3.54
C VAL A 47 -0.98 -18.77 -4.66
N ALA A 48 -1.37 -18.43 -5.89
CA ALA A 48 -1.23 -19.32 -7.04
C ALA A 48 0.24 -19.72 -7.28
N GLY A 49 1.17 -18.76 -7.18
CA GLY A 49 2.60 -19.03 -7.27
C GLY A 49 3.10 -19.95 -6.15
N VAL A 50 2.59 -19.78 -4.93
CA VAL A 50 2.91 -20.66 -3.80
C VAL A 50 2.35 -22.07 -4.00
N LEU A 51 1.10 -22.22 -4.44
CA LEU A 51 0.41 -23.51 -4.53
C LEU A 51 0.76 -24.32 -5.78
N THR A 52 1.10 -23.68 -6.91
CA THR A 52 1.35 -24.36 -8.18
C THR A 52 2.42 -25.47 -8.09
N PRO A 53 3.56 -25.29 -7.41
CA PRO A 53 4.55 -26.37 -7.22
C PRO A 53 3.99 -27.56 -6.44
N PHE A 54 3.14 -27.32 -5.44
CA PHE A 54 2.50 -28.37 -4.64
C PHE A 54 1.44 -29.15 -5.41
N LEU A 55 0.76 -28.51 -6.36
CA LEU A 55 -0.24 -29.16 -7.21
C LEU A 55 0.37 -29.99 -8.33
N ARG A 56 1.61 -29.70 -8.74
CA ARG A 56 2.31 -30.40 -9.83
C ARG A 56 3.05 -31.65 -9.38
N ARG A 57 3.28 -31.83 -8.08
CA ARG A 57 3.97 -32.99 -7.54
C ARG A 57 2.99 -34.11 -7.20
N PRO A 58 3.39 -35.39 -7.35
CA PRO A 58 2.62 -36.50 -6.82
C PRO A 58 2.66 -36.49 -5.28
N GLY A 59 1.52 -36.82 -4.66
CA GLY A 59 1.38 -36.95 -3.21
C GLY A 59 0.95 -35.68 -2.47
N THR A 60 0.38 -35.87 -1.28
CA THR A 60 -0.11 -34.77 -0.43
C THR A 60 1.06 -34.06 0.26
N PRO A 61 1.09 -32.72 0.27
CA PRO A 61 2.08 -32.00 1.05
C PRO A 61 2.08 -32.32 2.53
N ALA A 62 3.28 -32.40 3.11
CA ALA A 62 3.39 -32.32 4.55
C ALA A 62 2.79 -30.98 5.03
N PRO A 63 1.89 -30.98 6.03
CA PRO A 63 1.23 -29.75 6.49
C PRO A 63 2.21 -28.63 6.88
N ALA A 64 3.36 -29.00 7.46
CA ALA A 64 4.40 -28.04 7.84
C ALA A 64 5.04 -27.34 6.64
N GLU A 65 5.24 -28.05 5.53
CA GLU A 65 5.83 -27.51 4.30
C GLU A 65 4.88 -26.50 3.65
N LEU A 66 3.60 -26.86 3.55
CA LEU A 66 2.56 -25.96 3.03
C LEU A 66 2.40 -24.71 3.92
N ALA A 67 2.42 -24.89 5.25
CA ALA A 67 2.34 -23.79 6.19
C ALA A 67 3.54 -22.84 6.08
N ALA A 68 4.76 -23.35 5.87
CA ALA A 68 5.94 -22.53 5.66
C ALA A 68 5.83 -21.71 4.36
N ALA A 69 5.35 -22.34 3.28
CA ALA A 69 5.16 -21.68 1.99
C ALA A 69 4.08 -20.58 2.06
N LEU A 70 2.92 -20.88 2.66
CA LEU A 70 1.84 -19.89 2.88
C LEU A 70 2.24 -18.78 3.86
N GLY A 71 3.14 -19.05 4.79
CA GLY A 71 3.71 -18.03 5.68
C GLY A 71 4.45 -16.93 4.92
N SER A 72 5.10 -17.27 3.80
CA SER A 72 5.74 -16.26 2.95
C SER A 72 4.72 -15.31 2.30
N TYR A 73 3.61 -15.86 1.79
CA TYR A 73 2.48 -15.10 1.27
C TYR A 73 1.89 -14.18 2.34
N ALA A 74 1.57 -14.72 3.52
CA ALA A 74 0.94 -13.95 4.60
C ALA A 74 1.80 -12.74 5.03
N ARG A 75 3.13 -12.89 5.09
CA ARG A 75 4.04 -11.76 5.37
C ARG A 75 3.96 -10.68 4.30
N VAL A 76 3.94 -11.05 3.02
CA VAL A 76 3.84 -10.10 1.90
C VAL A 76 2.49 -9.38 1.93
N GLN A 77 1.39 -10.13 2.10
CA GLN A 77 0.04 -9.55 2.18
C GLN A 77 -0.09 -8.56 3.34
N THR A 78 0.42 -8.93 4.52
CA THR A 78 0.44 -8.06 5.71
C THR A 78 1.25 -6.79 5.45
N ALA A 79 2.43 -6.91 4.84
CA ALA A 79 3.26 -5.76 4.50
C ALA A 79 2.60 -4.83 3.49
N MET A 80 1.87 -5.37 2.51
CA MET A 80 1.10 -4.58 1.54
C MET A 80 -0.04 -3.82 2.22
N LEU A 81 -0.83 -4.49 3.06
CA LEU A 81 -1.94 -3.86 3.79
C LEU A 81 -1.45 -2.78 4.77
N ALA A 82 -0.36 -3.04 5.50
CA ALA A 82 0.24 -2.04 6.39
C ALA A 82 0.79 -0.84 5.60
N ALA A 83 1.49 -1.11 4.48
CA ALA A 83 2.02 -0.04 3.66
C ALA A 83 0.92 0.81 3.00
N TRP A 84 -0.21 0.19 2.72
CA TRP A 84 -1.40 0.85 2.25
C TRP A 84 -2.05 1.72 3.32
N SER A 85 -2.25 1.17 4.52
CA SER A 85 -2.76 1.91 5.68
C SER A 85 -1.93 3.16 5.98
N ASP A 86 -0.60 3.06 5.89
CA ASP A 86 0.29 4.21 6.00
C ASP A 86 0.00 5.28 4.94
N LEU A 87 -0.15 4.89 3.66
CA LEU A 87 -0.39 5.84 2.58
C LEU A 87 -1.74 6.56 2.75
N VAL A 88 -2.76 5.82 3.16
CA VAL A 88 -4.08 6.38 3.49
C VAL A 88 -3.96 7.37 4.65
N ALA A 89 -3.16 7.07 5.69
CA ALA A 89 -2.94 8.01 6.78
C ALA A 89 -2.35 9.36 6.28
N TYR A 90 -1.41 9.33 5.32
CA TYR A 90 -0.89 10.56 4.68
C TYR A 90 -1.96 11.35 3.92
N LEU A 91 -2.99 10.69 3.41
CA LEU A 91 -4.14 11.36 2.79
C LEU A 91 -4.97 12.06 3.86
N TYR A 92 -5.38 11.30 4.87
CA TYR A 92 -6.33 11.76 5.89
C TYR A 92 -5.75 12.83 6.81
N ASP A 93 -4.47 12.79 7.16
CA ASP A 93 -3.82 13.83 7.96
C ASP A 93 -3.38 15.07 7.16
N GLY A 94 -3.69 15.09 5.86
CA GLY A 94 -3.44 16.22 4.97
C GLY A 94 -1.99 16.35 4.50
N ARG A 95 -1.04 15.50 4.93
CA ARG A 95 0.36 15.60 4.50
C ARG A 95 0.52 15.43 2.99
N MET A 96 -0.23 14.52 2.38
CA MET A 96 -0.19 14.31 0.93
C MET A 96 -0.71 15.55 0.18
N LEU A 97 -1.78 16.17 0.65
CA LEU A 97 -2.32 17.39 0.05
C LEU A 97 -1.39 18.59 0.25
N ALA A 98 -0.79 18.72 1.44
CA ALA A 98 0.21 19.74 1.73
C ALA A 98 1.44 19.60 0.82
N LEU A 99 1.91 18.38 0.57
CA LEU A 99 3.00 18.10 -0.37
C LEU A 99 2.64 18.47 -1.81
N LEU A 100 1.43 18.16 -2.27
CA LEU A 100 0.97 18.55 -3.60
C LEU A 100 0.90 20.07 -3.75
N ARG A 101 0.43 20.79 -2.72
CA ARG A 101 0.43 22.27 -2.71
C ARG A 101 1.84 22.85 -2.68
N ALA A 102 2.71 22.34 -1.81
CA ALA A 102 4.11 22.75 -1.71
C ALA A 102 4.86 22.54 -3.03
N GLY A 103 4.55 21.46 -3.75
CA GLY A 103 5.09 21.17 -5.08
C GLY A 103 4.63 22.18 -6.13
N ARG A 104 3.33 22.49 -6.19
CA ARG A 104 2.79 23.49 -7.14
C ARG A 104 3.40 24.88 -6.94
N ALA A 105 3.39 25.38 -5.70
CA ALA A 105 3.96 26.68 -5.36
C ALA A 105 5.46 26.77 -5.74
N TRP A 106 6.19 25.67 -5.64
CA TRP A 106 7.62 25.63 -6.00
C TRP A 106 7.91 25.76 -7.49
N VAL A 107 7.01 25.25 -8.34
CA VAL A 107 7.12 25.37 -9.80
C VAL A 107 6.70 26.75 -10.25
N GLU A 108 5.68 27.32 -9.60
CA GLU A 108 5.18 28.67 -9.87
C GLU A 108 6.23 29.75 -9.52
N ASP A 109 7.04 29.54 -8.48
CA ASP A 109 8.17 30.39 -8.06
C ASP A 109 9.43 30.25 -8.96
N GLY A 110 9.22 30.04 -10.26
CA GLY A 110 10.25 29.90 -11.29
C GLY A 110 10.72 28.45 -11.50
N SER A 111 10.37 27.88 -12.65
CA SER A 111 10.74 26.51 -13.03
C SER A 111 12.14 26.45 -13.64
N SER A 112 13.06 25.71 -13.00
CA SER A 112 14.33 25.26 -13.60
C SER A 112 14.20 23.79 -14.00
N VAL A 113 14.96 23.35 -15.01
CA VAL A 113 15.02 21.95 -15.46
C VAL A 113 15.24 20.99 -14.29
N PHE A 114 16.07 21.38 -13.33
CA PHE A 114 16.32 20.61 -12.10
C PHE A 114 15.07 20.51 -11.21
N LYS A 115 14.37 21.62 -10.96
CA LYS A 115 13.14 21.65 -10.15
C LYS A 115 12.07 20.75 -10.79
N SER A 116 11.88 20.86 -12.09
CA SER A 116 10.92 20.05 -12.83
C SER A 116 11.28 18.56 -12.84
N ALA A 117 12.56 18.21 -12.94
CA ALA A 117 13.02 16.82 -12.85
C ALA A 117 12.76 16.22 -11.46
N ALA A 118 13.10 16.97 -10.41
CA ALA A 118 12.86 16.55 -9.03
C ALA A 118 11.36 16.39 -8.73
N GLN A 119 10.50 17.28 -9.22
CA GLN A 119 9.05 17.16 -9.07
C GLN A 119 8.51 15.91 -9.76
N ARG A 120 8.86 15.67 -11.03
CA ARG A 120 8.44 14.46 -11.74
C ARG A 120 8.87 13.18 -11.02
N HIS A 121 10.05 13.19 -10.42
CA HIS A 121 10.54 12.07 -9.62
C HIS A 121 9.67 11.85 -8.37
N ILE A 122 9.38 12.90 -7.62
CA ILE A 122 8.50 12.83 -6.44
C ILE A 122 7.10 12.33 -6.82
N GLU A 123 6.48 12.95 -7.82
CA GLU A 123 5.15 12.59 -8.32
C GLU A 123 5.10 11.13 -8.77
N ARG A 124 6.13 10.67 -9.51
CA ARG A 124 6.25 9.26 -9.92
C ARG A 124 6.23 8.32 -8.72
N HIS A 125 6.98 8.63 -7.65
CA HIS A 125 7.05 7.75 -6.49
C HIS A 125 5.75 7.73 -5.67
N ILE A 126 5.05 8.87 -5.58
CA ILE A 126 3.71 8.93 -4.98
C ILE A 126 2.72 8.12 -5.82
N ALA A 127 2.71 8.30 -7.14
CA ALA A 127 1.84 7.57 -8.05
C ALA A 127 2.11 6.05 -8.03
N LEU A 128 3.38 5.64 -7.96
CA LEU A 128 3.75 4.23 -7.78
C LEU A 128 3.17 3.64 -6.50
N GLN A 129 3.14 4.41 -5.40
CA GLN A 129 2.54 3.95 -4.16
C GLN A 129 1.01 3.86 -4.24
N ALA A 130 0.36 4.86 -4.84
CA ALA A 130 -1.10 4.90 -5.00
C ALA A 130 -1.63 3.79 -5.93
N THR A 131 -0.86 3.42 -6.95
CA THR A 131 -1.23 2.36 -7.91
C THR A 131 -0.96 0.94 -7.41
N GLY A 132 -0.40 0.75 -6.21
CA GLY A 132 -0.07 -0.58 -5.67
C GLY A 132 1.33 -1.09 -6.07
N MET A 133 1.88 -0.63 -7.19
CA MET A 133 3.14 -1.13 -7.78
C MET A 133 4.38 -0.84 -6.93
N GLY A 134 4.37 0.26 -6.17
CA GLY A 134 5.48 0.71 -5.33
C GLY A 134 5.10 0.91 -3.88
N THR A 135 3.94 0.44 -3.43
CA THR A 135 3.43 0.67 -2.06
C THR A 135 4.38 0.12 -1.01
N THR A 136 5.00 -1.04 -1.26
CA THR A 136 5.98 -1.68 -0.37
C THR A 136 7.43 -1.26 -0.65
N ALA A 137 7.67 -0.44 -1.67
CA ALA A 137 9.03 -0.05 -2.06
C ALA A 137 9.68 0.81 -0.97
N ARG A 138 10.82 0.36 -0.43
CA ARG A 138 11.54 1.03 0.67
C ARG A 138 11.90 2.48 0.32
N TYR A 139 12.35 2.70 -0.92
CA TYR A 139 12.71 4.03 -1.39
C TYR A 139 11.51 4.98 -1.43
N SER A 140 10.40 4.58 -2.08
CA SER A 140 9.20 5.43 -2.18
C SER A 140 8.65 5.79 -0.79
N ARG A 141 8.56 4.79 0.09
CA ARG A 141 8.13 4.99 1.49
C ARG A 141 9.08 5.92 2.26
N GLY A 142 10.39 5.79 2.04
CA GLY A 142 11.41 6.64 2.64
C GLY A 142 11.32 8.08 2.13
N LEU A 143 11.19 8.26 0.81
CA LEU A 143 11.01 9.55 0.16
C LEU A 143 9.77 10.27 0.70
N LEU A 144 8.61 9.60 0.71
CA LEU A 144 7.37 10.17 1.22
C LEU A 144 7.50 10.59 2.70
N ARG A 145 8.21 9.80 3.51
CA ARG A 145 8.49 10.13 4.91
C ARG A 145 9.38 11.37 5.06
N VAL A 146 10.42 11.48 4.26
CA VAL A 146 11.32 12.65 4.28
C VAL A 146 10.56 13.89 3.85
N LEU A 147 9.79 13.79 2.76
CA LEU A 147 8.97 14.88 2.23
C LEU A 147 7.89 15.29 3.24
N GLY A 148 7.15 14.36 3.83
CA GLY A 148 6.11 14.67 4.81
C GLY A 148 6.64 15.32 6.09
N ARG A 149 7.95 15.26 6.36
CA ARG A 149 8.60 15.93 7.49
C ARG A 149 9.22 17.28 7.13
N HIS A 150 9.84 17.39 5.94
CA HIS A 150 10.69 18.54 5.60
C HIS A 150 10.24 19.29 4.34
N GLY A 151 9.41 18.67 3.50
CA GLY A 151 8.99 19.19 2.20
C GLY A 151 7.74 20.07 2.22
N LEU A 152 7.15 20.31 3.41
CA LEU A 152 5.86 21.01 3.55
C LEU A 152 5.94 22.53 3.34
N ARG A 153 7.14 23.13 3.36
CA ARG A 153 7.37 24.56 3.08
C ARG A 153 6.41 25.54 3.80
N GLY A 154 6.15 25.29 5.08
CA GLY A 154 5.28 26.14 5.90
C GLY A 154 3.78 25.92 5.69
N ILE A 155 3.36 25.00 4.81
CA ILE A 155 1.96 24.59 4.68
C ILE A 155 1.62 23.65 5.83
N SER A 156 0.58 23.99 6.59
CA SER A 156 0.05 23.18 7.69
C SER A 156 -0.76 21.99 7.15
N PRO A 157 -0.35 20.72 7.40
CA PRO A 157 -1.14 19.56 7.00
C PRO A 157 -2.50 19.48 7.70
N ALA A 158 -2.58 19.92 8.95
CA ALA A 158 -3.79 19.83 9.77
C ALA A 158 -4.97 20.61 9.19
N GLU A 159 -4.70 21.68 8.44
CA GLU A 159 -5.71 22.47 7.73
C GLU A 159 -6.29 21.73 6.51
N LEU A 160 -5.59 20.71 6.03
CA LEU A 160 -5.96 19.91 4.86
C LEU A 160 -6.39 18.49 5.24
N ALA A 161 -6.53 18.21 6.54
CA ALA A 161 -6.94 16.90 7.02
C ALA A 161 -8.40 16.62 6.65
N ILE A 162 -8.67 15.39 6.23
CA ILE A 162 -10.01 14.90 5.92
C ILE A 162 -10.59 14.32 7.21
N ARG A 163 -11.74 14.82 7.65
CA ARG A 163 -12.43 14.40 8.88
C ARG A 163 -13.62 13.51 8.56
#